data_AF-A0A420DZ30-F1
#
_entry.id   AF-A0A420DZ30-F1
#
_cell.length_a   1.000
_cell.length_b   1.000
_cell.length_c   1.000
_cell.angle_alpha   90.00
_cell.angle_beta   90.00
_cell.angle_gamma   90.00
#
_symmetry.space_group_name_H-M   'P 1'
#
loop_
_entity.id
_entity.type
_entity.pdbx_description
1 polymer ?
#
loop_
_entity_poly.entity_id
_entity_poly.type
_entity_poly.pdbx_seq_one_letter_code
_entity_poly.pdbx_strand_id
1 'polypeptide(L)' 'MFKIENYLKELSKKQNDEILTRQEVADYLRISLVTIHSWNKHGILNPIRMGNRIFYKKQDILDVLEQQKINKKR' A
#
# COMPACT_ATOMS: atom_id res chain seq x y z
N MET A 1 -18.46 27.43 -2.70
CA MET A 1 -18.36 26.08 -3.30
C MET A 1 -16.91 25.56 -3.28
N PHE A 2 -15.93 26.31 -3.82
CA PHE A 2 -14.48 25.96 -3.80
C PHE A 2 -13.89 25.56 -2.44
N LYS A 3 -14.35 26.17 -1.34
CA LYS A 3 -13.83 25.88 0.01
C LYS A 3 -14.16 24.46 0.48
N ILE A 4 -15.33 23.93 0.09
CA ILE A 4 -15.76 22.57 0.46
C ILE A 4 -14.96 21.54 -0.34
N GLU A 5 -14.75 21.78 -1.64
CA GLU A 5 -13.95 20.90 -2.50
C GLU A 5 -12.51 20.78 -2.01
N ASN A 6 -11.87 21.89 -1.60
CA ASN A 6 -10.54 21.84 -0.99
C ASN A 6 -10.53 21.02 0.31
N TYR A 7 -11.52 21.21 1.18
CA TYR A 7 -11.61 20.46 2.44
C TYR A 7 -11.76 18.95 2.21
N LEU A 8 -12.59 18.56 1.23
CA LEU A 8 -12.76 17.17 0.84
C LEU A 8 -11.47 16.56 0.27
N LYS A 9 -10.71 17.35 -0.51
CA LYS A 9 -9.43 16.92 -1.08
C LYS A 9 -8.33 16.75 -0.04
N GLU A 10 -8.30 17.59 0.99
CA GLU A 10 -7.36 17.44 2.11
C GLU A 10 -7.68 16.23 2.99
N LEU A 11 -8.97 15.96 3.21
CA LEU A 11 -9.44 14.78 3.95
C LEU A 11 -9.10 13.47 3.23
N SER A 12 -9.25 13.42 1.90
CA SER A 12 -8.90 12.21 1.13
C SER A 12 -7.40 11.93 1.14
N LYS A 13 -6.56 12.97 1.12
CA LYS A 13 -5.10 12.83 1.13
C LYS A 13 -4.57 12.19 2.41
N LYS A 14 -5.14 12.55 3.58
CA LYS A 14 -4.75 11.98 4.88
C LYS A 14 -5.00 10.46 5.00
N GLN A 15 -5.96 9.91 4.26
CA GLN A 15 -6.22 8.45 4.32
C GLN A 15 -5.12 7.63 3.62
N ASN A 16 -4.35 8.25 2.72
CA ASN A 16 -3.32 7.58 1.94
C ASN A 16 -1.94 7.56 2.61
N ASP A 17 -1.74 8.35 3.68
CA ASP A 17 -0.51 8.39 4.48
C ASP A 17 -0.45 7.29 5.56
N GLU A 18 -1.43 6.39 5.58
CA GLU A 18 -1.45 5.29 6.54
C GLU A 18 -0.28 4.32 6.30
N ILE A 19 0.49 4.09 7.36
CA ILE A 19 1.64 3.18 7.37
C ILE A 19 1.19 1.88 8.03
N LEU A 20 1.36 0.77 7.31
CA LEU A 20 0.97 -0.56 7.74
C LEU A 20 2.21 -1.40 8.03
N THR A 21 2.12 -2.22 9.08
CA THR A 21 3.08 -3.29 9.37
C THR A 21 2.87 -4.46 8.43
N ARG A 22 3.86 -5.36 8.35
CA ARG A 22 3.74 -6.60 7.57
C ARG A 22 2.51 -7.44 7.93
N GLN A 23 2.09 -7.45 9.20
CA GLN A 23 0.90 -8.19 9.64
C GLN A 23 -0.37 -7.51 9.13
N GLU A 24 -0.49 -6.20 9.32
CA GLU A 24 -1.65 -5.44 8.84
C GLU A 24 -1.78 -5.50 7.31
N VAL A 25 -0.67 -5.51 6.56
CA VAL A 25 -0.71 -5.72 5.11
C VAL A 25 -1.24 -7.11 4.74
N ALA A 26 -0.88 -8.13 5.53
CA ALA A 26 -1.37 -9.50 5.35
C ALA A 26 -2.89 -9.57 5.54
N ASP A 27 -3.37 -8.94 6.61
CA ASP A 27 -4.79 -8.89 6.95
C ASP A 27 -5.56 -8.04 5.93
N TYR A 28 -5.00 -6.91 5.51
CA TYR A 28 -5.60 -6.01 4.52
C TYR A 28 -5.80 -6.69 3.16
N LEU A 29 -4.78 -7.41 2.68
CA LEU A 29 -4.85 -8.14 1.41
C LEU A 29 -5.49 -9.52 1.54
N ARG A 30 -5.72 -10.00 2.78
CA ARG A 30 -6.17 -11.35 3.11
C ARG A 30 -5.25 -12.44 2.55
N ILE A 31 -3.95 -12.27 2.75
CA ILE A 31 -2.91 -13.16 2.23
C ILE A 31 -1.99 -13.61 3.37
N SER A 32 -1.31 -14.74 3.22
CA SER A 32 -0.31 -15.21 4.18
C SER A 32 0.92 -14.29 4.29
N LEU A 33 1.55 -14.26 5.47
CA LEU A 33 2.83 -13.58 5.69
C LEU A 33 3.94 -14.10 4.76
N VAL A 34 3.90 -15.38 4.40
CA VAL A 34 4.91 -16.01 3.52
C VAL A 34 4.84 -15.40 2.11
N THR A 35 3.63 -15.15 1.60
CA THR A 35 3.44 -14.49 0.31
C THR A 35 4.00 -13.08 0.31
N ILE A 36 3.80 -12.30 1.38
CA ILE A 36 4.40 -10.96 1.51
C ILE A 36 5.92 -11.04 1.50
N HIS A 37 6.51 -12.05 2.15
CA HIS A 37 7.96 -12.25 2.09
C HIS A 37 8.43 -12.53 0.65
N SER A 38 7.70 -13.38 -0.08
CA SER A 38 7.98 -13.63 -1.49
C SER A 38 7.88 -12.35 -2.31
N TRP A 39 6.84 -11.54 -2.12
CA TRP A 39 6.64 -10.28 -2.83
C TRP A 39 7.74 -9.26 -2.55
N ASN A 40 8.21 -9.18 -1.31
CA ASN A 40 9.38 -8.37 -0.96
C ASN A 40 10.64 -8.86 -1.69
N LYS A 41 10.86 -10.18 -1.75
CA LYS A 41 12.00 -10.77 -2.46
C LYS A 41 11.94 -10.50 -3.96
N HIS A 42 10.74 -10.49 -4.55
CA HIS A 42 10.51 -10.18 -5.96
C HIS A 42 10.43 -8.68 -6.26
N GLY A 43 10.55 -7.79 -5.26
CA GLY A 43 10.44 -6.35 -5.46
C GLY A 43 9.05 -5.87 -5.89
N ILE A 44 7.99 -6.65 -5.59
CA ILE A 44 6.61 -6.31 -5.93
C ILE A 44 6.06 -5.25 -4.96
N LEU A 45 6.41 -5.35 -3.69
CA LEU A 45 6.07 -4.34 -2.68
C LEU A 45 7.29 -3.46 -2.39
N ASN A 46 7.04 -2.25 -1.93
CA ASN A 46 8.06 -1.30 -1.48
C ASN A 46 8.17 -1.30 0.06
N PRO A 47 8.97 -2.20 0.67
CA PRO A 47 9.16 -2.23 2.11
C PRO A 47 10.02 -1.06 2.60
N ILE A 48 9.51 -0.34 3.61
CA ILE A 48 10.25 0.69 4.35
C ILE A 48 10.84 0.02 5.59
N ARG A 49 12.17 -0.11 5.61
CA ARG A 49 12.86 -0.71 6.75
C ARG A 49 13.18 0.33 7.81
N MET A 50 12.74 0.08 9.03
CA MET A 50 13.03 0.90 10.21
C MET A 50 13.62 -0.01 11.29
N GLY A 51 14.96 -0.13 11.27
CA GLY A 51 15.69 -1.10 12.10
C GLY A 51 15.31 -2.55 11.77
N ASN A 52 14.71 -3.23 12.75
CA ASN A 52 14.25 -4.62 12.64
C ASN A 52 12.78 -4.74 12.19
N ARG A 53 12.07 -3.62 12.05
CA ARG A 53 10.66 -3.60 11.61
C ARG A 53 10.56 -3.18 10.14
N ILE A 54 9.55 -3.72 9.47
CA ILE A 54 9.23 -3.40 8.08
C ILE A 54 7.82 -2.83 8.04
N PHE A 55 7.71 -1.68 7.39
CA PHE A 55 6.48 -0.94 7.17
C PHE A 55 6.21 -0.79 5.69
N TYR A 56 4.96 -0.48 5.35
CA TYR A 56 4.52 -0.23 3.99
C TYR A 56 3.58 0.95 4.01
N LYS A 57 3.65 1.81 2.99
CA LYS A 57 2.60 2.81 2.78
C LYS A 57 1.42 2.12 2.13
N LYS A 58 0.23 2.42 2.62
CA LYS A 58 -1.02 1.91 2.04
C LYS A 58 -1.16 2.31 0.57
N GLN A 59 -0.76 3.54 0.23
CA GLN A 59 -0.77 4.01 -1.15
C GLN A 59 0.10 3.15 -2.07
N ASP A 60 1.33 2.84 -1.67
CA ASP A 60 2.24 2.02 -2.47
C ASP A 60 1.63 0.63 -2.77
N ILE A 61 0.90 0.05 -1.81
CA ILE A 61 0.19 -1.23 -2.00
C ILE A 61 -0.93 -1.09 -3.03
N LEU A 62 -1.72 -0.02 -2.95
CA LEU A 62 -2.79 0.26 -3.91
C LEU A 62 -2.23 0.49 -5.33
N ASP A 63 -1.14 1.24 -5.45
CA ASP A 63 -0.47 1.52 -6.72
C ASP A 63 0.03 0.22 -7.37
N VAL A 64 0.61 -0.69 -6.58
CA VAL A 64 1.02 -2.02 -7.05
C VAL A 64 -0.19 -2.81 -7.56
N LEU A 65 -1.31 -2.81 -6.84
CA LEU A 65 -2.53 -3.50 -7.27
C LEU A 65 -3.09 -2.92 -8.58
N GLU A 66 -3.00 -1.60 -8.78
CA GLU A 66 -3.40 -0.96 -10.04
C GLU A 66 -2.48 -1.32 -11.20
N GLN A 67 -1.17 -1.34 -10.99
CA GLN A 67 -0.19 -1.74 -12.00
C GLN A 67 -0.42 -3.19 -12.46
N GLN A 68 -0.80 -4.10 -11.55
CA GLN A 68 -1.09 -5.48 -11.91
C GLN A 68 -2.34 -5.62 -12.80
N LYS A 69 -3.33 -4.72 -12.69
CA LYS A 69 -4.50 -4.73 -13.59
C LYS A 69 -4.11 -4.44 -15.05
N ILE A 70 -3.11 -3.60 -15.26
CA ILE A 70 -2.65 -3.19 -16.59
C ILE A 70 -1.89 -4.32 -17.30
N ASN A 71 -1.15 -5.15 -16.53
CA ASN A 71 -0.37 -6.28 -17.06
C ASN A 71 -1.21 -7.50 -17.49
N LYS A 72 -2.54 -7.48 -17.34
CA LYS A 72 -3.44 -8.58 -17.72
C LYS A 72 -3.79 -8.61 -19.22
N LYS A 73 -3.04 -7.89 -20.07
CA LYS A 73 -3.25 -7.79 -21.52
C LYS A 73 -2.21 -8.58 -22.34
N ARG A 74 -1.85 -9.78 -21.85
CA ARG A 74 -1.12 -10.80 -22.60
C ARG A 74 -1.94 -12.08 -22.65
#